data_AF-A0A972HCP9-F1
#
_entry.id   AF-A0A972HCP9-F1
#
_cell.length_a   1.000
_cell.length_b   1.000
_cell.length_c   1.000
_cell.angle_alpha   90.00
_cell.angle_beta   90.00
_cell.angle_gamma   90.00
#
_symmetry.space_group_name_H-M   'P 1'
#
loop_
_entity.id
_entity.type
_entity.pdbx_description
1 polymer ?
#
loop_
_entity_poly.entity_id
_entity_poly.type
_entity_poly.pdbx_seq_one_letter_code
_entity_poly.pdbx_strand_id
1 'polypeptide(L)'
;SIDDIEALDALGIDRRDLAARLIEAFMHQIFEVGVFHADPHPGNILIAPDGTIVLIDLGAVGRIGPGHRSAVLELLSAAAEGDAVSLRQALERITVFDRRLDTRALDAVLESFLARYMRAGGGITASAFEDLAALIGQFGIRLPRWFGTLGRTMVSLEGTLTMVDPAFSLVDAARVHAERQMGRPSVSELRSTIEREAVHQLPRLRRLPERVDELFGQLLAGQLSASVSFLSDERDSKLLTRLVDRIVLAVIAAAAGVGSTLLLSVDAGPTLGSSVSINEVLGYFGLAGATALAFRIVAGVIRDGET
;
A
#
# COMPACT_ATOMS: atom_id res chain seq x y z
N SER A 1 -41.74 -4.50 -6.02
CA SER A 1 -40.45 -4.57 -5.29
C SER A 1 -39.51 -5.44 -6.11
N ILE A 2 -38.19 -5.36 -5.93
CA ILE A 2 -37.24 -6.10 -6.79
C ILE A 2 -37.36 -7.64 -6.67
N ASP A 3 -37.94 -8.14 -5.57
CA ASP A 3 -38.24 -9.55 -5.32
C ASP A 3 -39.52 -10.06 -6.04
N ASP A 4 -40.30 -9.18 -6.66
CA ASP A 4 -41.50 -9.56 -7.43
C ASP A 4 -41.12 -9.98 -8.87
N ILE A 5 -40.56 -11.19 -8.99
CA ILE A 5 -40.03 -11.70 -10.27
C ILE A 5 -41.13 -11.81 -11.33
N GLU A 6 -42.35 -12.18 -10.95
CA GLU A 6 -43.48 -12.26 -11.88
C GLU A 6 -43.82 -10.89 -12.48
N ALA A 7 -43.82 -9.83 -11.67
CA ALA A 7 -44.04 -8.47 -12.16
C ALA A 7 -42.89 -8.00 -13.08
N LEU A 8 -41.64 -8.34 -12.74
CA LEU A 8 -40.48 -7.99 -13.59
C LEU A 8 -40.57 -8.67 -14.96
N ASP A 9 -40.90 -9.96 -14.98
CA ASP A 9 -41.05 -10.74 -16.21
C ASP A 9 -42.25 -10.22 -17.05
N ALA A 10 -43.37 -9.85 -16.40
CA ALA A 10 -44.55 -9.27 -17.06
C ALA A 10 -44.27 -7.89 -17.69
N LEU A 11 -43.38 -7.10 -17.08
CA LEU A 11 -42.91 -5.81 -17.62
C LEU A 11 -41.82 -5.97 -18.69
N GLY A 12 -41.35 -7.20 -18.95
CA GLY A 12 -40.29 -7.48 -19.93
C GLY A 12 -38.92 -6.93 -19.50
N ILE A 13 -38.69 -6.77 -18.19
CA ILE A 13 -37.43 -6.24 -17.65
C ILE A 13 -36.37 -7.34 -17.68
N ASP A 14 -35.24 -7.08 -18.32
CA ASP A 14 -34.09 -8.00 -18.28
C ASP A 14 -33.48 -8.01 -16.87
N ARG A 15 -33.63 -9.13 -16.18
CA ARG A 15 -33.16 -9.33 -14.81
C ARG A 15 -31.63 -9.30 -14.69
N ARG A 16 -30.91 -9.76 -15.72
CA ARG A 16 -29.44 -9.74 -15.72
C ARG A 16 -28.93 -8.32 -15.87
N ASP A 17 -29.54 -7.55 -16.77
CA ASP A 17 -29.24 -6.12 -16.90
C ASP A 17 -29.60 -5.37 -15.61
N LEU A 18 -30.74 -5.67 -15.00
CA LEU A 18 -31.15 -5.08 -13.73
C LEU A 18 -30.13 -5.36 -12.61
N ALA A 19 -29.67 -6.60 -12.47
CA ALA A 19 -28.64 -6.97 -11.49
C ALA A 19 -27.32 -6.23 -11.76
N ALA A 20 -26.91 -6.12 -13.03
CA ALA A 20 -25.70 -5.40 -13.44
C ALA A 20 -25.76 -3.90 -13.11
N ARG A 21 -26.89 -3.24 -13.40
CA ARG A 21 -27.10 -1.82 -13.08
C ARG A 21 -27.16 -1.60 -11.57
N LEU A 22 -27.78 -2.52 -10.82
CA LEU A 22 -27.87 -2.42 -9.37
C LEU A 22 -26.48 -2.52 -8.73
N ILE A 23 -25.66 -3.50 -9.13
CA ILE A 23 -24.30 -3.60 -8.58
C ILE A 23 -23.44 -2.41 -8.95
N GLU A 24 -23.54 -1.90 -10.18
CA GLU A 24 -22.81 -0.71 -10.61
C GLU A 24 -23.17 0.51 -9.76
N ALA A 25 -24.44 0.71 -9.44
CA ALA A 25 -24.89 1.79 -8.57
C ALA A 25 -24.28 1.69 -7.15
N PHE A 26 -24.18 0.47 -6.59
CA PHE A 26 -23.56 0.25 -5.28
C PHE A 26 -22.04 0.37 -5.31
N MET A 27 -21.39 -0.10 -6.36
CA MET A 27 -19.94 0.09 -6.57
C MET A 27 -19.59 1.58 -6.64
N HIS A 28 -20.35 2.36 -7.39
CA HIS A 28 -20.20 3.82 -7.45
C HIS A 28 -20.41 4.48 -6.07
N GLN A 29 -21.45 4.09 -5.33
CA GLN A 29 -21.69 4.59 -3.97
C GLN A 29 -20.53 4.29 -3.00
N ILE A 30 -19.99 3.06 -3.03
CA ILE A 30 -18.95 2.61 -2.09
C ILE A 30 -17.57 3.18 -2.48
N PHE A 31 -17.18 3.06 -3.74
CA PHE A 31 -15.80 3.31 -4.17
C PHE A 31 -15.59 4.73 -4.71
N GLU A 32 -16.58 5.33 -5.35
CA GLU A 32 -16.44 6.67 -5.94
C GLU A 32 -16.97 7.77 -5.00
N VAL A 33 -18.18 7.59 -4.45
CA VAL A 33 -18.78 8.57 -3.53
C VAL A 33 -18.28 8.36 -2.10
N GLY A 34 -18.15 7.10 -1.67
CA GLY A 34 -17.85 6.68 -0.30
C GLY A 34 -18.97 6.91 0.70
N VAL A 35 -20.19 7.07 0.21
CA VAL A 35 -21.42 7.08 0.99
C VAL A 35 -22.35 6.07 0.32
N PHE A 36 -22.78 5.07 1.08
CA PHE A 36 -23.55 3.96 0.54
C PHE A 36 -24.75 3.65 1.40
N HIS A 37 -25.83 3.19 0.76
CA HIS A 37 -26.98 2.64 1.48
C HIS A 37 -26.56 1.37 2.21
N ALA A 38 -26.73 1.34 3.53
CA ALA A 38 -26.18 0.27 4.36
C ALA A 38 -27.04 -1.01 4.40
N ASP A 39 -28.25 -0.98 3.83
CA ASP A 39 -29.21 -2.08 3.92
C ASP A 39 -30.02 -2.29 2.62
N PRO A 40 -29.36 -2.78 1.55
CA PRO A 40 -29.98 -2.99 0.24
C PRO A 40 -30.76 -4.30 0.15
N HIS A 41 -31.64 -4.55 1.12
CA HIS A 41 -32.56 -5.68 1.06
C HIS A 41 -33.66 -5.42 0.01
N PRO A 42 -34.36 -6.45 -0.49
CA PRO A 42 -35.29 -6.28 -1.61
C PRO A 42 -36.40 -5.27 -1.35
N GLY A 43 -36.93 -5.24 -0.12
CA GLY A 43 -37.95 -4.29 0.29
C GLY A 43 -37.55 -2.81 0.14
N ASN A 44 -36.25 -2.48 0.08
CA ASN A 44 -35.75 -1.12 -0.09
C ASN A 44 -35.44 -0.78 -1.57
N ILE A 45 -35.71 -1.71 -2.48
CA ILE A 45 -35.37 -1.57 -3.90
C ILE A 45 -36.64 -1.78 -4.72
N LEU A 46 -37.17 -0.69 -5.24
CA LEU A 46 -38.33 -0.69 -6.13
C LEU A 46 -37.89 -0.54 -7.57
N ILE A 47 -38.59 -1.20 -8.47
CA ILE A 47 -38.36 -1.10 -9.91
C ILE A 47 -39.56 -0.40 -10.52
N ALA A 48 -39.33 0.74 -11.17
CA ALA A 48 -40.36 1.45 -11.90
C ALA A 48 -40.71 0.72 -13.22
N PRO A 49 -41.88 0.98 -13.83
CA PRO A 49 -42.30 0.29 -15.06
C PRO A 49 -41.35 0.43 -16.25
N ASP A 50 -40.52 1.49 -16.26
CA ASP A 50 -39.48 1.74 -17.28
C ASP A 50 -38.14 1.05 -16.95
N GLY A 51 -38.08 0.28 -15.86
CA GLY A 51 -36.87 -0.38 -15.39
C GLY A 51 -35.97 0.51 -14.53
N THR A 52 -36.39 1.72 -14.13
CA THR A 52 -35.61 2.57 -13.24
C THR A 52 -35.52 1.95 -11.83
N ILE A 53 -34.30 1.89 -11.27
CA ILE A 53 -34.05 1.44 -9.91
C ILE A 53 -34.31 2.59 -8.94
N VAL A 54 -35.22 2.38 -7.99
CA VAL A 54 -35.59 3.36 -6.96
C VAL A 54 -35.20 2.80 -5.60
N LEU A 55 -34.20 3.42 -4.97
CA LEU A 55 -33.81 3.11 -3.60
C LEU A 55 -34.69 3.90 -2.62
N ILE A 56 -35.30 3.20 -1.67
CA ILE A 56 -36.09 3.79 -0.59
C ILE A 56 -35.40 3.50 0.75
N ASP A 57 -35.92 4.08 1.83
CA ASP A 57 -35.37 3.95 3.19
C ASP A 57 -33.86 4.21 3.33
N LEU A 58 -33.48 5.49 3.23
CA LEU A 58 -32.12 5.93 3.48
C LEU A 58 -31.81 6.11 4.98
N GLY A 59 -32.54 5.43 5.87
CA GLY A 59 -32.35 5.51 7.33
C GLY A 59 -31.01 4.94 7.81
N ALA A 60 -30.41 4.02 7.05
CA ALA A 60 -29.10 3.43 7.33
C ALA A 60 -28.13 3.71 6.18
N VAL A 61 -27.10 4.52 6.47
CA VAL A 61 -26.03 4.87 5.51
C VAL A 61 -24.65 4.57 6.09
N GLY A 62 -23.80 3.96 5.29
CA GLY A 62 -22.39 3.74 5.58
C GLY A 62 -21.52 4.83 4.98
N ARG A 63 -20.35 5.07 5.58
CA ARG A 63 -19.35 6.01 5.08
C ARG A 63 -17.97 5.39 5.11
N ILE A 64 -17.25 5.54 4.01
CA ILE A 64 -15.86 5.08 3.85
C ILE A 64 -14.97 6.24 3.38
N GLY A 65 -13.90 6.47 4.15
CA GLY A 65 -12.92 7.50 3.85
C GLY A 65 -12.14 7.19 2.57
N PRO A 66 -11.73 8.19 1.78
CA PRO A 66 -11.04 7.99 0.50
C PRO A 66 -9.84 7.03 0.57
N GLY A 67 -9.04 7.11 1.65
CA GLY A 67 -7.86 6.26 1.84
C GLY A 67 -8.14 4.77 2.04
N HIS A 68 -9.38 4.39 2.38
CA HIS A 68 -9.74 2.99 2.58
C HIS A 68 -10.48 2.39 1.37
N ARG A 69 -10.94 3.20 0.40
CA ARG A 69 -11.76 2.71 -0.72
C ARG A 69 -11.00 1.79 -1.64
N SER A 70 -9.80 2.20 -2.06
CA SER A 70 -8.90 1.35 -2.84
C SER A 70 -8.50 0.10 -2.07
N ALA A 71 -8.28 0.22 -0.76
CA ALA A 71 -7.93 -0.93 0.08
C ALA A 71 -9.05 -1.97 0.17
N VAL A 72 -10.31 -1.52 0.28
CA VAL A 72 -11.47 -2.42 0.22
C VAL A 72 -11.61 -3.06 -1.15
N LEU A 73 -11.40 -2.31 -2.23
CA LEU A 73 -11.50 -2.85 -3.59
C LEU A 73 -10.45 -3.94 -3.81
N GLU A 74 -9.21 -3.68 -3.41
CA GLU A 74 -8.13 -4.67 -3.46
C GLU A 74 -8.38 -5.89 -2.55
N LEU A 75 -9.03 -5.70 -1.41
CA LEU A 75 -9.44 -6.80 -0.53
C LEU A 75 -10.43 -7.73 -1.24
N LEU A 76 -11.41 -7.17 -1.96
CA LEU A 76 -12.38 -7.96 -2.74
C LEU A 76 -11.71 -8.65 -3.94
N SER A 77 -10.81 -7.96 -4.65
CA SER A 77 -10.04 -8.55 -5.75
C SER A 77 -9.15 -9.69 -5.29
N ALA A 78 -8.40 -9.51 -4.19
CA ALA A 78 -7.54 -10.53 -3.64
C ALA A 78 -8.35 -11.77 -3.18
N ALA A 79 -9.55 -11.54 -2.63
CA ALA A 79 -10.46 -12.64 -2.31
C ALA A 79 -10.92 -13.39 -3.58
N ALA A 80 -11.24 -12.67 -4.65
CA ALA A 80 -11.63 -13.25 -5.95
C ALA A 80 -10.52 -14.10 -6.58
N GLU A 81 -9.27 -13.65 -6.46
CA GLU A 81 -8.09 -14.32 -7.00
C GLU A 81 -7.60 -15.47 -6.12
N GLY A 82 -8.09 -15.55 -4.87
CA GLY A 82 -7.58 -16.50 -3.88
C GLY A 82 -6.17 -16.14 -3.40
N ASP A 83 -5.76 -14.87 -3.50
CA ASP A 83 -4.44 -14.39 -3.09
C ASP A 83 -4.47 -13.92 -1.63
N ALA A 84 -4.05 -14.80 -0.73
CA ALA A 84 -3.98 -14.52 0.71
C ALA A 84 -2.97 -13.41 1.06
N VAL A 85 -1.88 -13.29 0.30
CA VAL A 85 -0.83 -12.29 0.55
C VAL A 85 -1.37 -10.90 0.23
N SER A 86 -2.00 -10.74 -0.94
CA SER A 86 -2.65 -9.49 -1.32
C SER A 86 -3.81 -9.14 -0.38
N LEU A 87 -4.56 -10.14 0.08
CA LEU A 87 -5.62 -9.97 1.07
C LEU A 87 -5.08 -9.41 2.40
N ARG A 88 -3.97 -9.96 2.92
CA ARG A 88 -3.30 -9.45 4.12
C ARG A 88 -2.84 -8.00 3.92
N GLN A 89 -2.19 -7.71 2.80
CA GLN A 89 -1.69 -6.35 2.50
C GLN A 89 -2.83 -5.33 2.43
N ALA A 90 -3.97 -5.70 1.85
CA ALA A 90 -5.16 -4.84 1.84
C ALA A 90 -5.71 -4.62 3.26
N LEU A 91 -5.76 -5.66 4.09
CA LEU A 91 -6.15 -5.56 5.51
C LEU A 91 -5.21 -4.64 6.32
N GLU A 92 -3.91 -4.67 6.03
CA GLU A 92 -2.87 -3.79 6.61
C GLU A 92 -3.12 -2.31 6.37
N ARG A 93 -3.77 -1.96 5.26
CA ARG A 93 -4.12 -0.56 4.97
C ARG A 93 -5.44 -0.12 5.59
N ILE A 94 -6.32 -1.06 5.95
CA ILE A 94 -7.63 -0.78 6.55
C ILE A 94 -7.54 -0.70 8.07
N THR A 95 -6.61 -1.43 8.68
CA THR A 95 -6.58 -1.65 10.13
C THR A 95 -5.29 -1.14 10.77
N VAL A 96 -5.30 -1.03 12.09
CA VAL A 96 -4.11 -0.69 12.86
C VAL A 96 -3.47 -1.98 13.35
N PHE A 97 -2.36 -2.36 12.73
CA PHE A 97 -1.55 -3.51 13.12
C PHE A 97 -0.65 -3.16 14.31
N ASP A 98 -0.59 -4.07 15.29
CA ASP A 98 0.51 -4.05 16.28
C ASP A 98 1.76 -4.67 15.62
N ARG A 99 2.94 -4.09 15.88
CA ARG A 99 4.18 -4.36 15.11
C ARG A 99 4.78 -5.76 15.32
N ARG A 100 4.11 -6.66 16.04
CA ARG A 100 4.60 -8.01 16.40
C ARG A 100 3.84 -9.14 15.72
N LEU A 101 3.12 -8.85 14.64
CA LEU A 101 2.31 -9.84 13.93
C LEU A 101 3.17 -10.82 13.12
N ASP A 102 2.96 -12.12 13.34
CA ASP A 102 3.51 -13.17 12.50
C ASP A 102 2.74 -13.23 11.18
N THR A 103 3.29 -12.57 10.17
CA THR A 103 2.66 -12.45 8.85
C THR A 103 2.51 -13.81 8.17
N ARG A 104 3.41 -14.76 8.41
CA ARG A 104 3.33 -16.10 7.79
C ARG A 104 2.20 -16.91 8.39
N ALA A 105 2.01 -16.82 9.70
CA ALA A 105 0.89 -17.45 10.38
C ALA A 105 -0.44 -16.87 9.90
N LEU A 106 -0.50 -15.54 9.70
CA LEU A 106 -1.70 -14.88 9.16
C LEU A 106 -1.98 -15.30 7.71
N ASP A 107 -0.96 -15.32 6.84
CA ASP A 107 -1.10 -15.74 5.44
C ASP A 107 -1.65 -17.17 5.35
N ALA A 108 -1.12 -18.13 6.11
CA ALA A 108 -1.59 -19.52 6.09
C ALA A 108 -3.06 -19.68 6.54
N VAL A 109 -3.48 -18.86 7.51
CA VAL A 109 -4.86 -18.87 8.03
C VAL A 109 -5.81 -18.20 7.02
N LEU A 110 -5.38 -17.13 6.35
CA LEU A 110 -6.13 -16.48 5.27
C LEU A 110 -6.23 -17.37 4.03
N GLU A 111 -5.19 -18.13 3.66
CA GLU A 111 -5.26 -19.15 2.60
C GLU A 111 -6.34 -20.18 2.90
N SER A 112 -6.39 -20.67 4.14
CA SER A 112 -7.39 -21.64 4.59
C SER A 112 -8.81 -21.03 4.56
N PHE A 113 -8.95 -19.76 4.94
CA PHE A 113 -10.20 -19.01 4.83
C PHE A 113 -10.67 -18.89 3.37
N LEU A 114 -9.80 -18.44 2.47
CA LEU A 114 -10.10 -18.30 1.05
C LEU A 114 -10.42 -19.65 0.41
N ALA A 115 -9.69 -20.71 0.77
CA ALA A 115 -9.98 -22.04 0.31
C ALA A 115 -11.37 -22.53 0.73
N ARG A 116 -11.82 -22.18 1.95
CA ARG A 116 -13.14 -22.55 2.46
C ARG A 116 -14.29 -21.81 1.79
N TYR A 117 -14.14 -20.50 1.56
CA TYR A 117 -15.24 -19.66 1.07
C TYR A 117 -15.24 -19.43 -0.44
N MET A 118 -14.08 -19.44 -1.10
CA MET A 118 -13.97 -19.01 -2.50
C MET A 118 -13.84 -20.17 -3.49
N ARG A 119 -13.22 -21.30 -3.10
CA ARG A 119 -12.90 -22.42 -4.05
C ARG A 119 -14.12 -23.21 -4.55
N ALA A 120 -15.32 -22.95 -4.05
CA ALA A 120 -16.56 -23.65 -4.47
C ALA A 120 -17.55 -22.74 -5.23
N GLY A 121 -17.11 -21.57 -5.72
CA GLY A 121 -18.05 -20.54 -6.18
C GLY A 121 -18.88 -19.97 -5.02
N GLY A 122 -18.33 -20.02 -3.80
CA GLY A 122 -19.00 -19.50 -2.63
C GLY A 122 -19.03 -17.97 -2.68
N GLY A 123 -20.21 -17.44 -2.36
CA GLY A 123 -20.48 -16.02 -2.30
C GLY A 123 -19.94 -15.34 -1.04
N ILE A 124 -20.07 -14.02 -0.98
CA ILE A 124 -19.82 -13.25 0.23
C ILE A 124 -21.00 -13.43 1.18
N THR A 125 -20.92 -14.48 1.98
CA THR A 125 -21.92 -14.80 3.00
C THR A 125 -21.71 -14.01 4.29
N ALA A 126 -22.78 -13.83 5.08
CA ALA A 126 -22.69 -13.28 6.43
C ALA A 126 -21.61 -14.00 7.26
N SER A 127 -21.61 -15.34 7.18
CA SER A 127 -20.65 -16.18 7.90
C SER A 127 -19.22 -16.00 7.42
N ALA A 128 -18.98 -15.75 6.12
CA ALA A 128 -17.63 -15.43 5.63
C ALA A 128 -17.10 -14.11 6.26
N PHE A 129 -17.92 -13.07 6.32
CA PHE A 129 -17.53 -11.80 6.94
C PHE A 129 -17.32 -11.92 8.45
N GLU A 130 -18.20 -12.64 9.15
CA GLU A 130 -18.09 -12.90 10.58
C GLU A 130 -16.84 -13.71 10.91
N ASP A 131 -16.58 -14.78 10.14
CA ASP A 131 -15.41 -15.62 10.34
C ASP A 131 -14.11 -14.88 10.01
N LEU A 132 -14.11 -14.04 8.96
CA LEU A 132 -12.95 -13.18 8.66
C LEU A 132 -12.69 -12.20 9.81
N ALA A 133 -13.73 -11.54 10.33
CA ALA A 133 -13.59 -10.62 11.45
C ALA A 133 -13.10 -11.31 12.73
N ALA A 134 -13.62 -12.51 13.01
CA ALA A 134 -13.19 -13.31 14.15
C ALA A 134 -11.73 -13.77 14.02
N LEU A 135 -11.35 -14.26 12.84
CA LEU A 135 -9.98 -14.67 12.49
C LEU A 135 -9.00 -13.51 12.67
N ILE A 136 -9.29 -12.36 12.08
CA ILE A 136 -8.49 -11.14 12.21
C ILE A 136 -8.39 -10.71 13.69
N GLY A 137 -9.48 -10.84 14.45
CA GLY A 137 -9.53 -10.56 15.89
C GLY A 137 -8.61 -11.47 16.73
N GLN A 138 -8.40 -12.73 16.36
CA GLN A 138 -7.47 -13.65 17.05
C GLN A 138 -6.02 -13.18 16.94
N PHE A 139 -5.69 -12.47 15.86
CA PHE A 139 -4.40 -11.84 15.64
C PHE A 139 -4.28 -10.47 16.33
N GLY A 140 -5.28 -10.03 17.11
CA GLY A 140 -5.28 -8.74 17.79
C GLY A 140 -5.49 -7.55 16.87
N ILE A 141 -5.88 -7.79 15.62
CA ILE A 141 -6.14 -6.75 14.64
C ILE A 141 -7.56 -6.20 14.88
N ARG A 142 -7.68 -4.88 14.99
CA ARG A 142 -8.95 -4.20 15.23
C ARG A 142 -9.48 -3.58 13.94
N LEU A 143 -10.63 -4.07 13.48
CA LEU A 143 -11.32 -3.53 12.32
C LEU A 143 -12.04 -2.22 12.67
N PRO A 144 -12.02 -1.22 11.77
CA PRO A 144 -12.83 -0.02 11.91
C PRO A 144 -14.33 -0.34 11.94
N ARG A 145 -15.13 0.48 12.64
CA ARG A 145 -16.58 0.28 12.72
C ARG A 145 -17.28 0.21 11.37
N TRP A 146 -16.83 1.01 10.40
CA TRP A 146 -17.42 1.05 9.05
C TRP A 146 -17.25 -0.26 8.28
N PHE A 147 -16.26 -1.08 8.62
CA PHE A 147 -16.01 -2.37 7.97
C PHE A 147 -17.15 -3.36 8.21
N GLY A 148 -17.68 -3.40 9.44
CA GLY A 148 -18.84 -4.24 9.77
C GLY A 148 -20.12 -3.78 9.05
N THR A 149 -20.32 -2.46 8.92
CA THR A 149 -21.42 -1.91 8.13
C THR A 149 -21.31 -2.33 6.67
N LEU A 150 -20.13 -2.15 6.07
CA LEU A 150 -19.87 -2.57 4.70
C LEU A 150 -20.12 -4.06 4.50
N GLY A 151 -19.63 -4.92 5.41
CA GLY A 151 -19.84 -6.36 5.31
C GLY A 151 -21.32 -6.74 5.28
N ARG A 152 -22.13 -6.17 6.19
CA ARG A 152 -23.58 -6.38 6.20
C ARG A 152 -24.24 -5.91 4.90
N THR A 153 -23.84 -4.75 4.39
CA THR A 153 -24.35 -4.21 3.13
C THR A 153 -24.06 -5.14 1.96
N MET A 154 -22.82 -5.65 1.86
CA MET A 154 -22.42 -6.56 0.78
C MET A 154 -23.20 -7.87 0.82
N VAL A 155 -23.41 -8.43 2.01
CA VAL A 155 -24.20 -9.67 2.19
C VAL A 155 -25.67 -9.46 1.81
N SER A 156 -26.28 -8.35 2.25
CA SER A 156 -27.67 -8.01 1.90
C SER A 156 -27.80 -7.79 0.39
N LEU A 157 -26.84 -7.09 -0.22
CA LEU A 157 -26.80 -6.82 -1.64
C LEU A 157 -26.65 -8.11 -2.46
N GLU A 158 -25.75 -9.01 -2.05
CA GLU A 158 -25.56 -10.30 -2.71
C GLU A 158 -26.82 -11.15 -2.63
N GLY A 159 -27.47 -11.21 -1.46
CA GLY A 159 -28.75 -11.89 -1.32
C GLY A 159 -29.80 -11.35 -2.29
N THR A 160 -29.93 -10.02 -2.38
CA THR A 160 -30.86 -9.36 -3.31
C THR A 160 -30.51 -9.64 -4.78
N LEU A 161 -29.23 -9.59 -5.15
CA LEU A 161 -28.79 -9.83 -6.52
C LEU A 161 -28.99 -11.28 -6.95
N THR A 162 -28.67 -12.24 -6.08
CA THR A 162 -28.84 -13.67 -6.36
C THR A 162 -30.31 -14.09 -6.47
N MET A 163 -31.24 -13.35 -5.84
CA MET A 163 -32.68 -13.56 -6.07
C MET A 163 -33.11 -13.16 -7.49
N VAL A 164 -32.50 -12.12 -8.05
CA VAL A 164 -32.84 -11.60 -9.39
C VAL A 164 -32.11 -12.38 -10.50
N ASP A 165 -30.83 -12.67 -10.27
CA ASP A 165 -29.99 -13.48 -11.14
C ASP A 165 -29.25 -14.54 -10.31
N PRO A 166 -29.72 -15.81 -10.30
CA PRO A 166 -29.10 -16.88 -9.53
C PRO A 166 -27.64 -17.20 -9.88
N ALA A 167 -27.17 -16.75 -11.05
CA ALA A 167 -25.78 -16.91 -11.49
C ALA A 167 -24.89 -15.72 -11.07
N PHE A 168 -25.44 -14.72 -10.39
CA PHE A 168 -24.72 -13.52 -10.02
C PHE A 168 -23.62 -13.81 -8.98
N SER A 169 -22.46 -13.18 -9.15
CA SER A 169 -21.32 -13.26 -8.26
C SER A 169 -20.83 -11.86 -7.93
N LEU A 170 -20.99 -11.45 -6.67
CA LEU A 170 -20.54 -10.14 -6.18
C LEU A 170 -19.02 -9.99 -6.27
N VAL A 171 -18.33 -11.10 -6.05
CA VAL A 171 -16.87 -11.22 -6.13
C VAL A 171 -16.38 -10.94 -7.55
N ASP A 172 -17.00 -11.55 -8.56
CA ASP A 172 -16.64 -11.31 -9.96
C ASP A 172 -16.96 -9.88 -10.38
N ALA A 173 -18.09 -9.33 -9.93
CA ALA A 173 -18.44 -7.94 -10.20
C ALA A 173 -17.42 -6.96 -9.60
N ALA A 174 -16.95 -7.22 -8.36
CA ALA A 174 -15.90 -6.44 -7.72
C ALA A 174 -14.57 -6.55 -8.48
N ARG A 175 -14.19 -7.74 -8.97
CA ARG A 175 -13.00 -7.92 -9.80
C ARG A 175 -13.09 -7.10 -11.08
N VAL A 176 -14.20 -7.18 -11.81
CA VAL A 176 -14.39 -6.40 -13.04
C VAL A 176 -14.36 -4.89 -12.76
N HIS A 177 -14.93 -4.44 -11.65
CA HIS A 177 -14.87 -3.03 -11.25
C HIS A 177 -13.44 -2.60 -10.90
N ALA A 178 -12.70 -3.44 -10.18
CA ALA A 178 -11.28 -3.25 -9.88
C ALA A 178 -10.44 -3.16 -11.14
N GLU A 179 -10.62 -4.05 -12.10
CA GLU A 179 -9.93 -4.01 -13.41
C GLU A 179 -10.24 -2.72 -14.18
N ARG A 180 -11.48 -2.22 -14.12
CA ARG A 180 -11.87 -0.95 -14.77
C ARG A 180 -11.23 0.28 -14.10
N GLN A 181 -11.15 0.30 -12.77
CA GLN A 181 -10.46 1.38 -12.05
C GLN A 181 -8.94 1.30 -12.20
N MET A 182 -8.35 0.12 -12.01
CA MET A 182 -6.90 -0.10 -12.06
C MET A 182 -6.34 -0.13 -13.50
N GLY A 183 -7.18 -0.45 -14.49
CA GLY A 183 -6.85 -0.42 -15.92
C GLY A 183 -6.53 0.97 -16.48
N ARG A 184 -6.59 2.00 -15.64
CA ARG A 184 -6.00 3.32 -15.90
C ARG A 184 -5.15 3.71 -14.70
N PRO A 185 -3.84 3.43 -14.70
CA PRO A 185 -2.94 4.15 -13.82
C PRO A 185 -2.90 5.60 -14.32
N SER A 186 -3.85 6.41 -13.89
CA SER A 186 -3.80 7.83 -14.12
C SER A 186 -2.62 8.36 -13.31
N VAL A 187 -1.67 8.98 -14.00
CA VAL A 187 -0.57 9.73 -13.40
C VAL A 187 -1.07 10.72 -12.33
N SER A 188 -2.35 11.11 -12.36
CA SER A 188 -3.00 11.93 -11.33
C SER A 188 -3.27 11.21 -10.01
N GLU A 189 -3.54 9.90 -10.00
CA GLU A 189 -3.79 9.14 -8.77
C GLU A 189 -2.49 8.83 -8.04
N LEU A 190 -1.44 8.49 -8.78
CA LEU A 190 -0.09 8.39 -8.25
C LEU A 190 0.37 9.75 -7.70
N ARG A 191 0.12 10.86 -8.43
CA ARG A 191 0.38 12.21 -7.91
C ARG A 191 -0.42 12.55 -6.67
N SER A 192 -1.71 12.26 -6.62
CA SER A 192 -2.54 12.65 -5.47
C SER A 192 -2.28 11.78 -4.23
N THR A 193 -1.89 10.52 -4.41
CA THR A 193 -1.43 9.63 -3.33
C THR A 193 -0.04 10.05 -2.85
N ILE A 194 0.87 10.41 -3.77
CA ILE A 194 2.18 10.98 -3.42
C ILE A 194 2.03 12.36 -2.75
N GLU A 195 1.13 13.23 -3.21
CA GLU A 195 0.88 14.56 -2.63
C GLU A 195 0.27 14.46 -1.24
N ARG A 196 -0.72 13.57 -1.04
CA ARG A 196 -1.35 13.36 0.28
C ARG A 196 -0.40 12.69 1.27
N GLU A 197 0.38 11.70 0.84
CA GLU A 197 1.40 11.05 1.67
C GLU A 197 2.57 12.00 1.95
N ALA A 198 3.02 12.80 0.97
CA ALA A 198 4.06 13.80 1.14
C ALA A 198 3.64 14.91 2.10
N VAL A 199 2.38 15.38 2.06
CA VAL A 199 1.87 16.41 2.99
C VAL A 199 1.76 15.89 4.43
N HIS A 200 1.47 14.59 4.63
CA HIS A 200 1.41 13.97 5.96
C HIS A 200 2.79 13.53 6.50
N GLN A 201 3.79 13.32 5.63
CA GLN A 201 5.18 13.00 6.01
C GLN A 201 6.10 14.24 6.05
N LEU A 202 5.72 15.37 5.44
CA LEU A 202 6.49 16.62 5.43
C LEU A 202 6.90 17.13 6.82
N PRO A 203 6.05 17.04 7.87
CA PRO A 203 6.44 17.46 9.22
C PRO A 203 7.55 16.60 9.84
N ARG A 204 7.76 15.36 9.35
CA ARG A 204 8.84 14.46 9.79
C ARG A 204 10.14 14.73 9.04
N LEU A 205 10.06 15.06 7.76
CA LEU A 205 11.20 15.49 6.94
C LEU A 205 11.71 16.89 7.33
N ARG A 206 10.85 17.78 7.81
CA ARG A 206 11.26 19.10 8.33
C ARG A 206 12.00 19.05 9.67
N ARG A 207 11.93 17.94 10.41
CA ARG A 207 12.68 17.70 11.67
C ARG A 207 13.93 16.84 11.49
N LEU A 208 14.18 16.36 10.27
CA LEU A 208 15.42 15.66 9.93
C LEU A 208 16.67 16.55 10.02
N PRO A 209 16.64 17.84 9.59
CA PRO A 209 17.80 18.72 9.76
C PRO A 209 18.18 18.89 11.23
N GLU A 210 17.20 19.12 12.11
CA GLU A 210 17.43 19.29 13.56
C GLU A 210 18.05 18.04 14.20
N ARG A 211 17.64 16.84 13.80
CA ARG A 211 18.23 15.57 14.30
C ARG A 211 19.60 15.27 13.72
N VAL A 212 19.87 15.69 12.47
CA VAL A 212 21.19 15.57 11.84
C VAL A 212 22.16 16.54 12.50
N ASP A 213 21.74 17.77 12.79
CA ASP A 213 22.55 18.76 13.51
C ASP A 213 22.83 18.33 14.95
N GLU A 214 21.86 17.71 15.65
CA GLU A 214 22.09 17.09 16.97
C GLU A 214 23.09 15.94 16.89
N LEU A 215 22.99 15.06 15.88
CA LEU A 215 23.92 13.94 15.69
C LEU A 215 25.33 14.44 15.33
N PHE A 216 25.46 15.43 14.44
CA PHE A 216 26.74 16.05 14.11
C PHE A 216 27.33 16.80 15.30
N GLY A 217 26.51 17.50 16.07
CA GLY A 217 26.92 18.17 17.30
C GLY A 217 27.43 17.20 18.36
N GLN A 218 26.75 16.07 18.56
CA GLN A 218 27.17 15.02 19.49
C GLN A 218 28.44 14.28 19.01
N LEU A 219 28.62 14.14 17.70
CA LEU A 219 29.81 13.53 17.09
C LEU A 219 31.04 14.44 17.20
N LEU A 220 30.86 15.75 16.96
CA LEU A 220 31.91 16.76 17.11
C LEU A 220 32.26 17.04 18.58
N ALA A 221 31.30 16.93 19.49
CA ALA A 221 31.51 17.09 20.93
C ALA A 221 32.10 15.84 21.60
N GLY A 222 32.29 14.73 20.87
CA GLY A 222 32.81 13.48 21.41
C GLY A 222 31.91 12.83 22.47
N GLN A 223 30.63 13.23 22.53
CA GLN A 223 29.68 12.88 23.58
C GLN A 223 28.63 11.85 23.13
N LEU A 224 28.93 11.00 22.17
CA LEU A 224 28.10 9.81 21.89
C LEU A 224 28.27 8.78 23.02
N SER A 225 27.74 9.15 24.18
CA SER A 225 27.58 8.31 25.36
C SER A 225 26.09 8.27 25.67
N ALA A 226 25.33 7.41 24.97
CA ALA A 226 24.12 6.80 25.55
C ALA A 226 23.40 5.83 24.59
N SER A 227 23.25 4.61 25.09
CA SER A 227 22.02 3.81 25.00
C SER A 227 21.74 3.08 23.67
N VAL A 228 22.45 1.98 23.45
CA VAL A 228 21.90 0.83 22.73
C VAL A 228 22.09 -0.41 23.62
N SER A 229 21.08 -0.74 24.41
CA SER A 229 21.06 -1.91 25.30
C SER A 229 20.91 -3.25 24.55
N PHE A 230 21.59 -3.41 23.41
CA PHE A 230 21.64 -4.66 22.64
C PHE A 230 23.07 -5.09 22.26
N LEU A 231 24.10 -4.34 22.66
CA LEU A 231 25.49 -4.60 22.26
C LEU A 231 26.36 -4.93 23.49
N SER A 232 26.09 -6.07 24.13
CA SER A 232 26.97 -6.64 25.16
C SER A 232 28.12 -7.47 24.56
N ASP A 233 28.19 -7.57 23.24
CA ASP A 233 29.23 -8.30 22.52
C ASP A 233 30.23 -7.32 21.89
N GLU A 234 31.50 -7.38 22.31
CA GLU A 234 32.60 -6.56 21.76
C GLU A 234 32.80 -6.77 20.24
N ARG A 235 32.24 -7.84 19.67
CA ARG A 235 32.28 -8.13 18.24
C ARG A 235 31.33 -7.25 17.44
N ASP A 236 30.12 -7.01 17.94
CA ASP A 236 29.09 -6.29 17.20
C ASP A 236 29.37 -4.78 17.13
N SER A 237 29.95 -4.20 18.19
CA SER A 237 30.40 -2.81 18.18
C SER A 237 31.52 -2.57 17.17
N LYS A 238 32.49 -3.50 17.07
CA LYS A 238 33.57 -3.44 16.07
C LYS A 238 33.06 -3.63 14.64
N LEU A 239 31.98 -4.38 14.44
CA LEU A 239 31.35 -4.52 13.12
C LEU A 239 30.62 -3.23 12.72
N LEU A 240 29.84 -2.65 13.65
CA LEU A 240 29.15 -1.37 13.44
C LEU A 240 30.12 -0.24 13.12
N THR A 241 31.19 -0.05 13.90
CA THR A 241 32.19 0.99 13.64
C THR A 241 32.86 0.79 12.28
N ARG A 242 33.19 -0.46 11.90
CA ARG A 242 33.76 -0.76 10.58
C ARG A 242 32.80 -0.45 9.43
N LEU A 243 31.51 -0.74 9.60
CA LEU A 243 30.48 -0.40 8.60
C LEU A 243 30.32 1.11 8.46
N VAL A 244 30.29 1.84 9.58
CA VAL A 244 30.19 3.30 9.58
C VAL A 244 31.39 3.94 8.91
N ASP A 245 32.62 3.55 9.28
CA ASP A 245 33.85 4.05 8.66
C ASP A 245 33.87 3.79 7.15
N ARG A 246 33.40 2.61 6.74
CA ARG A 246 33.32 2.24 5.33
C ARG A 246 32.30 3.06 4.57
N ILE A 247 31.14 3.33 5.15
CA ILE A 247 30.10 4.18 4.54
C ILE A 247 30.62 5.62 4.40
N VAL A 248 31.25 6.17 5.44
CA VAL A 248 31.82 7.53 5.41
C VAL A 248 32.89 7.64 4.32
N LEU A 249 33.82 6.69 4.25
CA LEU A 249 34.86 6.66 3.22
C LEU A 249 34.28 6.50 1.81
N ALA A 250 33.23 5.70 1.64
CA ALA A 250 32.55 5.53 0.36
C ALA A 250 31.88 6.82 -0.13
N VAL A 251 31.23 7.54 0.78
CA VAL A 251 30.61 8.85 0.49
C VAL A 251 31.68 9.87 0.09
N ILE A 252 32.79 9.96 0.83
CA ILE A 252 33.90 10.86 0.49
C ILE A 252 34.51 10.50 -0.87
N ALA A 253 34.74 9.21 -1.15
CA ALA A 253 35.28 8.76 -2.43
C ALA A 253 34.35 9.10 -3.60
N ALA A 254 33.05 8.89 -3.45
CA ALA A 254 32.06 9.23 -4.47
C ALA A 254 31.99 10.74 -4.72
N ALA A 255 31.94 11.56 -3.66
CA ALA A 255 31.93 13.02 -3.77
C ALA A 255 33.20 13.55 -4.43
N ALA A 256 34.37 13.04 -4.05
CA ALA A 256 35.65 13.39 -4.66
C ALA A 256 35.69 12.97 -6.14
N GLY A 257 35.19 11.78 -6.47
CA GLY A 257 35.10 11.29 -7.85
C GLY A 257 34.23 12.17 -8.73
N VAL A 258 33.00 12.48 -8.29
CA VAL A 258 32.08 13.37 -9.01
C VAL A 258 32.65 14.79 -9.12
N GLY A 259 33.22 15.35 -8.05
CA GLY A 259 33.86 16.66 -8.10
C GLY A 259 35.03 16.70 -9.10
N SER A 260 35.80 15.63 -9.16
CA SER A 260 36.95 15.50 -10.07
C SER A 260 36.54 15.38 -11.53
N THR A 261 35.50 14.60 -11.84
CA THR A 261 34.98 14.49 -13.21
C THR A 261 34.35 15.80 -13.67
N LEU A 262 33.68 16.54 -12.79
CA LEU A 262 33.17 17.86 -13.09
C LEU A 262 34.31 18.85 -13.36
N LEU A 263 35.38 18.84 -12.57
CA LEU A 263 36.56 19.69 -12.81
C LEU A 263 37.23 19.39 -14.16
N LEU A 264 37.29 18.11 -14.55
CA LEU A 264 37.80 17.68 -15.86
C LEU A 264 36.88 18.07 -17.03
N SER A 265 35.60 18.36 -16.76
CA SER A 265 34.62 18.73 -17.79
C SER A 265 34.54 20.24 -18.02
N VAL A 266 35.28 21.05 -17.25
CA VAL A 266 35.25 22.52 -17.33
C VAL A 266 36.52 23.01 -18.04
N ASP A 267 36.34 23.42 -19.30
CA ASP A 267 37.40 23.99 -20.16
C ASP A 267 37.83 25.41 -19.76
N ALA A 268 37.18 26.00 -18.75
CA ALA A 268 37.45 27.35 -18.26
C ALA A 268 38.22 27.33 -16.94
N GLY A 269 39.48 27.74 -16.94
CA GLY A 269 40.28 27.87 -15.73
C GLY A 269 41.67 28.45 -15.95
N PRO A 270 42.36 28.88 -14.88
CA PRO A 270 43.75 29.31 -14.97
C PRO A 270 44.64 28.19 -15.49
N THR A 271 45.44 28.47 -16.52
CA THR A 271 46.36 27.50 -17.11
C THR A 271 47.71 27.51 -16.42
N LEU A 272 48.25 26.32 -16.16
CA LEU A 272 49.62 26.14 -15.70
C LEU A 272 50.50 25.90 -16.95
N GLY A 273 51.02 26.99 -17.53
CA GLY A 273 51.76 26.95 -18.79
C GLY A 273 50.87 26.99 -20.03
N SER A 274 51.33 26.38 -21.14
CA SER A 274 50.71 26.51 -22.48
C SER A 274 49.74 25.39 -22.88
N SER A 275 49.58 24.34 -22.06
CA SER A 275 48.80 23.15 -22.47
C SER A 275 48.08 22.39 -21.35
N VAL A 276 48.17 22.83 -20.09
CA VAL A 276 47.54 22.14 -18.95
C VAL A 276 46.81 23.14 -18.08
N SER A 277 45.54 22.89 -17.77
CA SER A 277 44.75 23.68 -16.84
C SER A 277 44.95 23.22 -15.40
N ILE A 278 44.84 24.15 -14.44
CA ILE A 278 44.87 23.79 -13.01
C ILE A 278 43.70 22.86 -12.66
N ASN A 279 42.57 23.02 -13.33
CA ASN A 279 41.39 22.16 -13.17
C ASN A 279 41.68 20.71 -13.59
N GLU A 280 42.42 20.49 -14.67
CA GLU A 280 42.85 19.15 -15.09
C GLU A 280 43.75 18.51 -14.05
N VAL A 281 44.74 19.25 -13.55
CA VAL A 281 45.64 18.75 -12.51
C VAL A 281 44.85 18.34 -11.27
N LEU A 282 44.00 19.23 -10.76
CA LEU A 282 43.18 18.95 -9.57
C LEU A 282 42.17 17.81 -9.82
N GLY A 283 41.58 17.75 -11.01
CA GLY A 283 40.66 16.68 -11.41
C GLY A 283 41.34 15.32 -11.47
N TYR A 284 42.52 15.21 -12.07
CA TYR A 284 43.27 13.94 -12.09
C TYR A 284 43.73 13.51 -10.68
N PHE A 285 44.22 14.44 -9.86
CA PHE A 285 44.59 14.12 -8.48
C PHE A 285 43.41 13.69 -7.63
N GLY A 286 42.27 14.37 -7.75
CA GLY A 286 41.05 14.01 -7.03
C GLY A 286 40.48 12.67 -7.47
N LEU A 287 40.52 12.35 -8.77
CA LEU A 287 40.09 11.06 -9.31
C LEU A 287 41.02 9.92 -8.85
N ALA A 288 42.33 10.15 -8.83
CA ALA A 288 43.30 9.19 -8.29
C ALA A 288 43.07 8.93 -6.79
N GLY A 289 42.80 9.98 -6.02
CA GLY A 289 42.45 9.87 -4.59
C GLY A 289 41.15 9.10 -4.35
N ALA A 290 40.09 9.41 -5.11
CA ALA A 290 38.81 8.71 -5.04
C ALA A 290 38.96 7.21 -5.37
N THR A 291 39.75 6.90 -6.40
CA THR A 291 40.04 5.53 -6.81
C THR A 291 40.83 4.77 -5.75
N ALA A 292 41.85 5.39 -5.15
CA ALA A 292 42.62 4.79 -4.06
C ALA A 292 41.75 4.49 -2.83
N LEU A 293 40.83 5.40 -2.48
CA LEU A 293 39.86 5.20 -1.40
C LEU A 293 38.89 4.06 -1.71
N ALA A 294 38.39 3.97 -2.94
CA ALA A 294 37.53 2.88 -3.38
C ALA A 294 38.25 1.52 -3.29
N PHE A 295 39.51 1.44 -3.73
CA PHE A 295 40.32 0.23 -3.59
C PHE A 295 40.58 -0.14 -2.12
N ARG A 296 40.88 0.84 -1.26
CA ARG A 296 41.04 0.61 0.18
C ARG A 296 39.76 0.06 0.80
N ILE A 297 38.60 0.58 0.42
CA ILE A 297 37.30 0.07 0.86
C ILE A 297 37.15 -1.38 0.42
N VAL A 298 37.31 -1.70 -0.87
CA VAL A 298 37.17 -3.06 -1.40
C VAL A 298 38.15 -4.04 -0.71
N ALA A 299 39.40 -3.63 -0.52
CA ALA A 299 40.40 -4.45 0.17
C ALA A 299 40.02 -4.74 1.64
N GLY A 300 39.44 -3.76 2.34
CA GLY A 300 38.95 -3.96 3.70
C GLY A 300 37.82 -5.00 3.79
N VAL A 301 37.00 -5.10 2.75
CA VAL A 301 35.84 -5.99 2.69
C VAL A 301 36.22 -7.41 2.44
N ILE A 302 37.16 -7.60 1.51
CA ILE A 302 37.70 -8.91 1.19
C ILE A 302 38.41 -9.45 2.43
N ARG A 303 39.23 -8.62 3.09
CA ARG A 303 39.93 -9.00 4.32
C ARG A 303 38.99 -9.35 5.48
N ASP A 304 37.89 -8.61 5.63
CA ASP A 304 36.92 -8.83 6.70
C ASP A 304 35.91 -9.96 6.39
N GLY A 305 35.76 -10.35 5.11
CA GLY A 305 34.91 -11.47 4.69
C GLY A 305 35.60 -12.84 4.75
N GLU A 306 36.92 -12.87 4.93
CA GLU A 306 37.73 -14.09 5.10
C GLU A 306 37.93 -14.50 6.57
N THR A 307 37.43 -13.71 7.54
CA THR A 307 37.50 -13.98 9.00
C THR A 307 36.13 -14.17 9.61
#